data_AF-A0A957SZI0-F1
#
_entry.id   AF-A0A957SZI0-F1
#
_cell.length_a   1.000
_cell.length_b   1.000
_cell.length_c   1.000
_cell.angle_alpha   90.00
_cell.angle_beta   90.00
_cell.angle_gamma   90.00
#
_symmetry.space_group_name_H-M   'P 1'
#
loop_
_entity.id
_entity.type
_entity.pdbx_description
1 polymer ?
#
loop_
_entity_poly.entity_id
_entity_poly.type
_entity_poly.pdbx_seq_one_letter_code
_entity_poly.pdbx_strand_id
1 'polypeptide(L)'
;VARTMLDAGYLRLSFLTLNGQKAATLFAFEYDRKFLLYNSGYDPDAYSHLSPGWVNLSYSIQYAIAAGCRLFDFMQGDEEYKYRFGSQDYKVMRTIVSRAEVSPAEER
;
A
#
# COMPACT_ATOMS: atom_id res chain seq x y z
N VAL A 1 -4.76 -1.84 -13.31
CA VAL A 1 -4.69 -1.12 -12.01
C VAL A 1 -3.59 -0.07 -11.99
N ALA A 2 -2.30 -0.41 -12.11
CA ALA A 2 -1.21 0.57 -12.02
C ALA A 2 -1.37 1.79 -12.94
N ARG A 3 -1.64 1.57 -14.25
CA ARG A 3 -1.91 2.65 -15.21
C ARG A 3 -3.09 3.52 -14.80
N THR A 4 -4.22 2.90 -14.48
CA THR A 4 -5.43 3.58 -14.04
C THR A 4 -5.19 4.46 -12.80
N MET A 5 -4.43 3.96 -11.82
CA MET A 5 -4.11 4.72 -10.62
C MET A 5 -3.12 5.86 -10.89
N LEU A 6 -2.21 5.68 -11.85
CA LEU A 6 -1.34 6.77 -12.31
C LEU A 6 -2.15 7.87 -13.00
N ASP A 7 -3.05 7.49 -13.91
CA ASP A 7 -3.90 8.43 -14.64
C ASP A 7 -4.84 9.21 -13.71
N ALA A 8 -5.28 8.59 -12.61
CA ALA A 8 -6.07 9.22 -11.58
C ALA A 8 -5.24 10.06 -10.58
N GLY A 9 -3.91 10.08 -10.69
CA GLY A 9 -3.02 10.81 -9.77
C GLY A 9 -2.85 10.13 -8.40
N TYR A 10 -3.30 8.89 -8.24
CA TYR A 10 -3.24 8.14 -6.98
C TYR A 10 -2.00 7.27 -6.85
N LEU A 11 -1.33 6.90 -7.94
CA LEU A 11 -0.12 6.07 -7.85
C LEU A 11 1.03 6.85 -7.19
N ARG A 12 1.71 6.19 -6.25
CA ARG A 12 3.01 6.61 -5.71
C ARG A 12 3.99 5.47 -5.94
N LEU A 13 5.03 5.74 -6.73
CA LEU A 13 6.12 4.80 -6.97
C LEU A 13 7.42 5.50 -6.59
N SER A 14 8.08 5.04 -5.53
CA SER A 14 9.34 5.60 -5.06
C SER A 14 10.49 4.62 -5.27
N PHE A 15 11.68 5.19 -5.40
CA PHE A 15 12.94 4.46 -5.41
C PHE A 15 13.91 5.13 -4.44
N LEU A 16 14.50 4.36 -3.55
CA LEU A 16 15.68 4.76 -2.80
C LEU A 16 16.91 4.41 -3.63
N THR A 17 17.74 5.41 -3.90
CA THR A 17 18.98 5.22 -4.67
C THR A 17 20.21 5.34 -3.79
N LEU A 18 21.15 4.41 -3.93
CA LEU A 18 22.48 4.47 -3.34
C LEU A 18 23.49 4.54 -4.48
N ASN A 19 24.32 5.58 -4.51
CA ASN A 19 25.29 5.82 -5.58
C ASN A 19 24.69 5.73 -7.00
N GLY A 20 23.47 6.24 -7.17
CA GLY A 20 22.73 6.20 -8.44
C GLY A 20 22.08 4.86 -8.78
N GLN A 21 22.29 3.81 -7.98
CA GLN A 21 21.66 2.50 -8.17
C GLN A 21 20.40 2.36 -7.31
N LYS A 22 19.35 1.74 -7.85
CA LYS A 22 18.08 1.51 -7.12
C LYS A 22 18.29 0.42 -6.07
N ALA A 23 18.26 0.80 -4.80
CA ALA A 23 18.47 -0.11 -3.67
C ALA A 23 17.16 -0.63 -3.08
N ALA A 24 16.10 0.19 -3.12
CA ALA A 24 14.76 -0.22 -2.71
C ALA A 24 13.69 0.54 -3.50
N THR A 25 12.48 -0.02 -3.51
CA THR A 25 11.29 0.56 -4.12
C THR A 25 10.08 0.37 -3.22
N LEU A 26 9.12 1.28 -3.38
CA LEU A 26 7.83 1.19 -2.73
C LEU A 26 6.75 1.58 -3.73
N PHE A 27 5.77 0.71 -3.86
CA PHE A 27 4.59 0.87 -4.68
C PHE A 27 3.41 1.10 -3.74
N ALA A 28 2.80 2.28 -3.82
CA ALA A 28 1.67 2.66 -2.99
C ALA A 28 0.59 3.40 -3.78
N PHE A 29 -0.57 3.54 -3.13
CA PHE A 29 -1.66 4.38 -3.59
C PHE A 29 -1.94 5.47 -2.55
N GLU A 30 -2.11 6.70 -3.01
CA GLU A 30 -2.56 7.83 -2.20
C GLU A 30 -3.99 8.18 -2.62
N TYR A 31 -4.93 7.95 -1.72
CA TYR A 31 -6.36 8.16 -1.96
C TYR A 31 -7.06 8.59 -0.68
N ASP A 32 -7.94 9.58 -0.74
CA ASP A 32 -8.73 10.06 0.40
C ASP A 32 -7.89 10.37 1.66
N ARG A 33 -6.74 11.03 1.47
CA ARG A 33 -5.76 11.31 2.54
C ARG A 33 -5.27 10.05 3.26
N LYS A 34 -5.20 8.92 2.56
CA LYS A 34 -4.61 7.66 3.05
C LYS A 34 -3.49 7.25 2.11
N PHE A 35 -2.37 6.83 2.69
CA PHE A 35 -1.26 6.25 1.96
C PHE A 35 -1.30 4.73 2.16
N LEU A 36 -1.52 3.99 1.08
CA LEU A 36 -1.76 2.55 1.07
C LEU A 36 -0.52 1.83 0.52
N LEU A 37 0.26 1.19 1.39
CA LEU A 37 1.48 0.47 1.04
C LEU A 37 1.15 -0.85 0.34
N TYR A 38 0.99 -0.82 -0.98
CA TYR A 38 0.58 -2.01 -1.75
C TYR A 38 1.69 -3.05 -1.87
N ASN A 39 2.91 -2.61 -2.19
CA ASN A 39 4.06 -3.50 -2.27
C ASN A 39 5.37 -2.74 -2.02
N SER A 40 6.40 -3.46 -1.58
CA SER A 40 7.75 -2.92 -1.45
C SER A 40 8.78 -3.99 -1.79
N GLY A 41 9.97 -3.56 -2.16
CA GLY A 41 11.04 -4.47 -2.49
C GLY A 41 12.40 -3.81 -2.35
N TYR A 42 13.43 -4.62 -2.18
CA TYR A 42 14.82 -4.19 -2.18
C TYR A 42 15.70 -5.31 -2.71
N ASP A 43 16.92 -4.96 -3.12
CA ASP A 43 17.94 -5.93 -3.52
C ASP A 43 18.63 -6.50 -2.26
N PRO A 44 18.40 -7.79 -1.92
CA PRO A 44 18.98 -8.38 -0.71
C PRO A 44 20.48 -8.64 -0.83
N ASP A 45 21.00 -8.80 -2.05
CA ASP A 45 22.40 -9.15 -2.30
C ASP A 45 23.29 -7.92 -2.33
N ALA A 46 22.77 -6.77 -2.78
CA ALA A 46 23.56 -5.56 -2.92
C ALA A 46 23.67 -4.73 -1.63
N TYR A 47 22.56 -4.49 -0.92
CA TYR A 47 22.50 -3.44 0.11
C TYR A 47 21.73 -3.81 1.38
N SER A 48 21.44 -5.09 1.63
CA SER A 48 20.65 -5.54 2.79
C SER A 48 21.14 -5.01 4.15
N HIS A 49 22.47 -4.97 4.35
CA HIS A 49 23.11 -4.47 5.58
C HIS A 49 22.80 -2.98 5.89
N LEU A 50 22.36 -2.20 4.91
CA LEU A 50 21.96 -0.80 5.08
C LEU A 50 20.45 -0.63 5.33
N SER A 51 19.70 -1.73 5.37
CA SER A 51 18.24 -1.74 5.55
C SER A 51 17.48 -0.81 4.58
N PRO A 52 17.73 -0.85 3.26
CA PRO A 52 17.20 0.12 2.31
C PRO A 52 15.66 0.11 2.24
N GLY A 53 15.02 -1.04 2.50
CA GLY A 53 13.57 -1.12 2.63
C GLY A 53 13.01 -0.29 3.79
N TRP A 54 13.65 -0.37 4.97
CA TRP A 54 13.26 0.42 6.15
C TRP A 54 13.48 1.92 5.94
N VAL A 55 14.59 2.29 5.31
CA VAL A 55 14.89 3.69 4.98
C VAL A 55 13.85 4.24 4.00
N ASN A 56 13.55 3.50 2.92
CA ASN A 56 12.54 3.92 1.94
C ASN A 56 11.14 4.04 2.55
N LEU A 57 10.77 3.09 3.42
CA LEU A 57 9.51 3.12 4.17
C LEU A 57 9.45 4.35 5.10
N SER A 58 10.52 4.65 5.82
CA SER A 58 10.60 5.81 6.72
C SER A 58 10.42 7.13 5.97
N TYR A 59 11.06 7.28 4.81
CA TYR A 59 10.84 8.44 3.93
C TYR A 59 9.41 8.50 3.39
N SER A 60 8.80 7.36 3.09
CA SER A 60 7.43 7.31 2.58
C SER A 60 6.41 7.73 3.66
N ILE A 61 6.65 7.40 4.93
CA ILE A 61 5.85 7.88 6.06
C ILE A 61 5.98 9.40 6.20
N GLN A 62 7.22 9.94 6.15
CA GLN A 62 7.45 11.39 6.21
C GLN A 62 6.76 12.12 5.05
N TYR A 63 6.86 11.57 3.84
CA TYR A 63 6.14 12.07 2.67
C TYR A 63 4.63 12.08 2.90
N ALA A 64 4.04 10.97 3.38
CA ALA A 64 2.60 10.87 3.61
C ALA A 64 2.12 11.93 4.62
N ILE A 65 2.89 12.17 5.70
CA ILE A 65 2.62 13.23 6.67
C ILE A 65 2.65 14.61 6.00
N ALA A 66 3.71 14.90 5.24
CA ALA A 66 3.86 16.18 4.54
C ALA A 66 2.77 16.41 3.48
N ALA A 67 2.31 15.34 2.83
CA ALA A 67 1.21 15.35 1.86
C ALA A 67 -0.18 15.47 2.52
N GLY A 68 -0.26 15.53 3.86
CA GLY A 68 -1.52 15.69 4.59
C GLY A 68 -2.33 14.41 4.75
N CYS A 69 -1.71 13.24 4.56
CA CYS A 69 -2.36 11.97 4.86
C CYS A 69 -2.66 11.85 6.36
N ARG A 70 -3.81 11.25 6.67
CA ARG A 70 -4.28 10.96 8.03
C ARG A 70 -4.06 9.50 8.45
N LEU A 71 -3.77 8.63 7.49
CA LEU A 71 -3.51 7.21 7.70
C LEU A 71 -2.37 6.76 6.79
N PHE A 72 -1.43 6.03 7.36
CA PHE A 72 -0.49 5.19 6.63
C PHE A 72 -0.91 3.74 6.84
N ASP A 73 -1.46 3.13 5.80
CA ASP A 73 -2.00 1.77 5.84
C ASP A 73 -0.95 0.80 5.29
N PHE A 74 -0.48 -0.10 6.16
CA PHE A 74 0.47 -1.15 5.81
C PHE A 74 -0.15 -2.30 5.02
N MET A 75 -1.46 -2.22 4.76
CA MET A 75 -2.26 -3.22 4.06
C MET A 75 -2.26 -4.57 4.80
N GLN A 76 -2.88 -5.57 4.17
CA GLN A 76 -3.06 -6.89 4.74
C GLN A 76 -1.74 -7.57 5.10
N GLY A 77 -1.74 -8.32 6.21
CA GLY A 77 -0.61 -9.11 6.70
C GLY A 77 -0.22 -8.71 8.13
N ASP A 78 0.40 -9.65 8.84
CA ASP A 78 0.82 -9.57 10.24
C ASP A 78 2.35 -9.53 10.39
N GLU A 79 3.06 -9.02 9.38
CA GLU A 79 4.51 -8.95 9.40
C GLU A 79 5.02 -8.04 10.52
N GLU A 80 5.91 -8.57 11.37
CA GLU A 80 6.41 -7.92 12.59
C GLU A 80 6.89 -6.47 12.38
N TYR A 81 7.52 -6.18 11.23
CA TYR A 81 8.04 -4.85 10.94
C TYR A 81 6.94 -3.78 10.93
N LYS A 82 5.70 -4.10 10.54
CA LYS A 82 4.57 -3.16 10.52
C LYS A 82 4.31 -2.62 11.94
N TYR A 83 4.27 -3.53 12.90
CA TYR A 83 4.07 -3.20 14.31
C TYR A 83 5.23 -2.42 14.92
N ARG A 84 6.46 -2.65 14.44
CA ARG A 84 7.64 -1.84 14.83
C ARG A 84 7.54 -0.38 14.37
N PHE A 85 6.71 -0.09 13.36
CA PHE A 85 6.33 1.27 12.97
C PHE A 85 5.06 1.79 13.67
N GLY A 86 4.54 1.05 14.65
CA GLY A 86 3.36 1.45 15.44
C GLY A 86 2.03 1.19 14.74
N SER A 87 1.97 0.30 13.74
CA SER A 87 0.70 -0.08 13.13
C SER A 87 -0.22 -0.76 14.14
N GLN A 88 -1.52 -0.57 13.96
CA GLN A 88 -2.56 -1.21 14.76
C GLN A 88 -3.49 -1.97 13.82
N ASP A 89 -3.91 -3.16 14.23
CA ASP A 89 -4.83 -3.97 13.44
C ASP A 89 -6.20 -3.30 13.34
N TYR A 90 -6.83 -3.41 12.17
CA TYR A 90 -8.22 -3.07 11.97
C TYR A 90 -8.93 -4.15 11.15
N LYS A 91 -10.24 -4.28 11.32
CA LYS A 91 -11.02 -5.31 10.62
C LYS A 91 -11.29 -4.88 9.18
N VAL A 92 -10.95 -5.74 8.23
CA VAL A 92 -11.40 -5.63 6.84
C VAL A 92 -12.72 -6.35 6.67
N MET A 93 -13.64 -5.74 5.91
CA MET A 93 -14.96 -6.30 5.65
C MET A 93 -15.00 -6.91 4.25
N ARG A 94 -15.64 -8.07 4.12
CA ARG A 94 -15.97 -8.66 2.82
C ARG A 94 -17.44 -8.41 2.52
N THR A 95 -17.71 -7.65 1.46
CA THR A 95 -19.09 -7.45 0.97
C THR A 95 -19.34 -8.37 -0.22
N ILE A 96 -20.40 -9.17 -0.14
CA ILE A 96 -20.87 -10.01 -1.25
C ILE A 96 -22.11 -9.34 -1.84
N VAL A 97 -22.05 -9.00 -3.12
CA VAL A 97 -23.18 -8.42 -3.86
C VAL A 97 -23.68 -9.48 -4.84
N SER A 98 -24.94 -9.88 -4.70
CA SER A 98 -25.63 -10.77 -5.64
C SER A 98 -26.88 -10.08 -6.17
N ARG A 99 -27.30 -10.46 -7.38
CA ARG A 99 -28.61 -10.08 -7.91
C ARG A 99 -29.64 -11.03 -7.31
N ALA A 100 -30.73 -10.50 -6.76
CA ALA A 100 -31.86 -11.33 -6.36
C ALA A 100 -32.41 -12.08 -7.59
N GLU A 101 -32.62 -13.39 -7.48
CA GLU A 101 -33.39 -14.12 -8.47
C GLU A 101 -34.87 -13.75 -8.31
N VAL A 102 -35.49 -13.31 -9.41
CA VAL A 102 -36.94 -13.15 -9.47
C VAL A 102 -37.50 -14.54 -9.68
N SER A 103 -38.15 -15.11 -8.67
CA SER A 103 -38.92 -16.35 -8.82
C SER A 103 -40.02 -16.12 -9.87
N PRO A 104 -40.21 -17.01 -10.86
CA PRO A 104 -41.42 -16.97 -11.68
C PRO A 104 -42.62 -17.04 -10.74
N ALA A 105 -43.56 -16.11 -10.88
CA ALA A 105 -44.85 -16.22 -10.22
C ALA A 105 -45.51 -17.52 -10.69
N GLU A 106 -45.99 -18.33 -9.74
CA GLU A 106 -46.83 -19.49 -10.07
C GLU A 106 -48.07 -18.97 -10.83
N GLU A 107 -48.14 -19.26 -12.13
CA GLU A 107 -49.35 -19.08 -12.92
C GLU A 107 -50.44 -19.98 -12.32
N ARG A 108 -51.54 -19.35 -11.90
CA ARG A 108 -52.77 -19.99 -11.43
C ARG A 108 -53.57 -20.57 -12.58
#